data_AF-A0A8T6WXA6-F1
#
_entry.id   AF-A0A8T6WXA6-F1
#
_cell.length_a   1.000
_cell.length_b   1.000
_cell.length_c   1.000
_cell.angle_alpha   90.00
_cell.angle_beta   90.00
_cell.angle_gamma   90.00
#
_symmetry.space_group_name_H-M   'P 1'
#
loop_
_entity.id
_entity.type
_entity.pdbx_description
1 polymer ?
#
loop_
_entity_poly.entity_id
_entity_poly.type
_entity_poly.pdbx_seq_one_letter_code
_entity_poly.pdbx_strand_id
1 'polypeptide(L)'
;MTDEEGRRAFSGTIVRGLIAGIIGATVLALWFLVIDASQGQPFRTPAFLAGAVLGRDGVEMTVGAIALYTMIHYGAFVFVGVLVSWLLRQIRTAPSMLLGFVLGFLMFDVVFYTGVSVTGVNVVAELGWPEVLAGNILAGICLMGFLHLTGATPPITWWQVLADHVIIREGILAGLVGAATVAVWFFLFDVIRGQPFFTPGALGSALFLGIQDMADVNTGAATVLGYSVFHVSAFALTGIIASAFVTEAEKRPPLVLAAVLLFVAFEAFFMGFLALIAEFLLGALAWWTIAIGNLLATVSMGYFLWARHPRLQEVLRENPLDRTV
;
A
#
# COMPACT_ATOMS: atom_id res chain seq x y z
N MET A 1 1.75 26.13 -28.33
CA MET A 1 1.62 24.70 -28.68
C MET A 1 0.59 24.61 -29.79
N THR A 2 0.94 24.06 -30.95
CA THR A 2 -0.02 23.91 -32.07
C THR A 2 -1.03 22.81 -31.75
N ASP A 3 -2.23 22.85 -32.34
CA ASP A 3 -3.28 21.82 -32.16
C ASP A 3 -2.78 20.40 -32.49
N GLU A 4 -1.87 20.30 -33.46
CA GLU A 4 -1.26 19.04 -33.89
C GLU A 4 -0.24 18.47 -32.89
N GLU A 5 0.59 19.32 -32.28
CA GLU A 5 1.51 18.92 -31.19
C GLU A 5 0.72 18.46 -29.95
N GLY A 6 -0.38 19.13 -29.63
CA GLY A 6 -1.29 18.75 -28.54
C GLY A 6 -1.93 17.38 -28.75
N ARG A 7 -2.42 17.10 -29.96
CA ARG A 7 -2.99 15.77 -30.30
C ARG A 7 -1.93 14.66 -30.28
N ARG A 8 -0.72 14.91 -30.78
CA ARG A 8 0.39 13.93 -30.74
C ARG A 8 0.84 13.63 -29.32
N ALA A 9 0.98 14.65 -28.48
CA ALA A 9 1.35 14.48 -27.08
C ALA A 9 0.27 13.70 -26.29
N PHE A 10 -1.01 13.98 -26.54
CA PHE A 10 -2.13 13.26 -25.92
C PHE A 10 -2.22 11.80 -26.37
N SER A 11 -2.09 11.53 -27.67
CA SER A 11 -2.04 10.17 -28.21
C SER A 11 -0.87 9.38 -27.60
N GLY A 12 0.30 10.00 -27.45
CA GLY A 12 1.45 9.40 -26.78
C GLY A 12 1.20 9.03 -25.32
N THR A 13 0.46 9.86 -24.56
CA THR A 13 0.06 9.54 -23.18
C THR A 13 -0.86 8.32 -23.12
N ILE A 14 -1.89 8.27 -23.97
CA ILE A 14 -2.84 7.14 -24.00
C ILE A 14 -2.16 5.83 -24.37
N VAL A 15 -1.34 5.83 -25.43
CA VAL A 15 -0.66 4.61 -25.89
C VAL A 15 0.30 4.07 -24.83
N ARG A 16 1.07 4.94 -24.18
CA ARG A 16 1.96 4.53 -23.09
C ARG A 16 1.17 3.96 -21.92
N GLY A 17 0.07 4.61 -21.55
CA GLY A 17 -0.82 4.12 -20.49
C GLY A 17 -1.44 2.76 -20.80
N LEU A 18 -1.90 2.54 -22.04
CA LEU A 18 -2.39 1.24 -22.52
C LEU A 18 -1.37 0.12 -22.34
N ILE A 19 -0.15 0.34 -22.83
CA ILE A 19 0.93 -0.66 -22.74
C ILE A 19 1.33 -0.89 -21.28
N ALA A 20 1.44 0.16 -20.49
CA ALA A 20 1.74 0.06 -19.06
C ALA A 20 0.69 -0.78 -18.33
N GLY A 21 -0.60 -0.57 -18.64
CA GLY A 21 -1.69 -1.38 -18.12
C GLY A 21 -1.58 -2.85 -18.49
N ILE A 22 -1.33 -3.16 -19.77
CA ILE A 22 -1.12 -4.55 -20.24
C ILE A 22 0.06 -5.22 -19.50
N ILE A 23 1.15 -4.48 -19.27
CA ILE A 23 2.30 -4.98 -18.51
C ILE A 23 1.89 -5.29 -17.07
N GLY A 24 1.24 -4.36 -16.38
CA GLY A 24 0.76 -4.57 -15.01
C GLY A 24 -0.17 -5.77 -14.91
N ALA A 25 -1.13 -5.89 -15.83
CA ALA A 25 -2.08 -7.01 -15.90
C ALA A 25 -1.35 -8.35 -16.07
N THR A 26 -0.37 -8.39 -16.98
CA THR A 26 0.39 -9.59 -17.29
C THR A 26 1.27 -10.00 -16.11
N VAL A 27 1.92 -9.04 -15.44
CA VAL A 27 2.72 -9.32 -14.23
C VAL A 27 1.86 -9.92 -13.13
N LEU A 28 0.67 -9.34 -12.86
CA LEU A 28 -0.23 -9.88 -11.84
C LEU A 28 -0.74 -11.29 -12.21
N ALA A 29 -1.11 -11.49 -13.47
CA ALA A 29 -1.57 -12.79 -13.95
C ALA A 29 -0.48 -13.87 -13.86
N LEU A 30 0.77 -13.54 -14.23
CA LEU A 30 1.90 -14.45 -14.10
C LEU A 30 2.25 -14.75 -12.64
N TRP A 31 2.19 -13.75 -11.77
CA TRP A 31 2.39 -13.93 -10.33
C TRP A 31 1.42 -14.97 -9.76
N PHE A 32 0.11 -14.80 -10.00
CA PHE A 32 -0.88 -15.76 -9.53
C PHE A 32 -0.79 -17.10 -10.25
N LEU A 33 -0.42 -17.15 -11.53
CA LEU A 33 -0.17 -18.41 -12.22
C LEU A 33 0.94 -19.22 -11.55
N VAL A 34 2.02 -18.56 -11.11
CA VAL A 34 3.12 -19.20 -10.37
C VAL A 34 2.64 -19.71 -9.02
N ILE A 35 1.90 -18.89 -8.26
CA ILE A 35 1.33 -19.28 -6.95
C ILE A 35 0.38 -20.47 -7.11
N ASP A 36 -0.61 -20.34 -7.99
CA ASP A 36 -1.60 -21.38 -8.30
C ASP A 36 -0.95 -22.70 -8.73
N ALA A 37 0.04 -22.63 -9.64
CA ALA A 37 0.77 -23.80 -10.10
C ALA A 37 1.61 -24.43 -8.98
N SER A 38 2.22 -23.63 -8.10
CA SER A 38 2.98 -24.13 -6.96
C SER A 38 2.10 -24.87 -5.94
N GLN A 39 0.80 -24.56 -5.92
CA GLN A 39 -0.23 -25.24 -5.11
C GLN A 39 -0.89 -26.42 -5.84
N GLY A 40 -0.47 -26.75 -7.07
CA GLY A 40 -1.03 -27.83 -7.88
C GLY A 40 -2.40 -27.52 -8.51
N GLN A 41 -2.84 -26.26 -8.50
CA GLN A 41 -4.15 -25.84 -9.01
C GLN A 41 -4.00 -24.65 -9.98
N PRO A 42 -3.40 -24.84 -11.18
CA PRO A 42 -3.23 -23.74 -12.13
C PRO A 42 -4.57 -23.10 -12.48
N PHE A 43 -4.59 -21.77 -12.57
CA PHE A 43 -5.78 -20.95 -12.86
C PHE A 43 -6.87 -20.95 -11.77
N ARG A 44 -6.57 -21.44 -10.55
CA ARG A 44 -7.47 -21.32 -9.38
C ARG A 44 -7.89 -19.87 -9.15
N THR A 45 -6.93 -18.95 -9.15
CA THR A 45 -7.17 -17.52 -8.88
C THR A 45 -8.13 -16.89 -9.89
N PRO A 46 -7.87 -16.91 -11.21
CA PRO A 46 -8.81 -16.32 -12.18
C PRO A 46 -10.15 -17.06 -12.21
N ALA A 47 -10.22 -18.36 -11.90
CA ALA A 47 -11.50 -19.08 -11.79
C ALA A 47 -12.32 -18.60 -10.57
N PHE A 48 -11.66 -18.45 -9.41
CA PHE A 48 -12.28 -17.91 -8.19
C PHE A 48 -12.78 -16.48 -8.40
N LEU A 49 -11.96 -15.60 -8.98
CA LEU A 49 -12.33 -14.22 -9.23
C LEU A 49 -13.44 -14.11 -10.29
N ALA A 50 -13.45 -15.00 -11.29
CA ALA A 50 -14.56 -15.09 -12.23
C ALA A 50 -15.88 -15.48 -11.53
N GLY A 51 -15.84 -16.47 -10.62
CA GLY A 51 -16.98 -16.87 -9.81
C GLY A 51 -17.52 -15.71 -8.96
N ALA A 52 -16.62 -15.01 -8.27
CA ALA A 52 -16.94 -13.85 -7.44
C ALA A 52 -17.62 -12.72 -8.25
N VAL A 53 -17.10 -12.39 -9.43
CA VAL A 53 -17.69 -11.34 -10.31
C VAL A 53 -19.03 -11.77 -10.90
N LEU A 54 -19.22 -13.06 -11.16
CA LEU A 54 -20.45 -13.62 -11.74
C LEU A 54 -21.52 -13.95 -10.69
N GLY A 55 -21.24 -13.75 -9.40
CA GLY A 55 -22.15 -14.10 -8.31
C GLY A 55 -22.46 -15.60 -8.25
N ARG A 56 -21.48 -16.45 -8.60
CA ARG A 56 -21.62 -17.91 -8.57
C ARG A 56 -20.89 -18.48 -7.36
N ASP A 57 -21.55 -19.39 -6.66
CA ASP A 57 -20.96 -20.13 -5.55
C ASP A 57 -20.02 -21.22 -6.08
N GLY A 58 -18.74 -21.15 -5.71
CA GLY A 58 -17.75 -22.19 -5.99
C GLY A 58 -16.78 -21.90 -7.14
N VAL A 59 -15.68 -22.65 -7.17
CA VAL A 59 -14.60 -22.55 -8.17
C VAL A 59 -14.90 -23.50 -9.33
N GLU A 60 -15.96 -23.24 -10.09
CA GLU A 60 -16.17 -23.98 -11.35
C GLU A 60 -15.25 -23.44 -12.43
N MET A 61 -14.22 -24.23 -12.76
CA MET A 61 -13.27 -23.91 -13.82
C MET A 61 -13.91 -24.10 -15.20
N THR A 62 -14.64 -23.08 -15.65
CA THR A 62 -15.07 -23.00 -17.05
C THR A 62 -14.12 -22.10 -17.84
N VAL A 63 -13.67 -22.60 -19.00
CA VAL A 63 -12.79 -21.83 -19.90
C VAL A 63 -13.39 -20.47 -20.24
N GLY A 64 -14.72 -20.42 -20.41
CA GLY A 64 -15.44 -19.17 -20.67
C GLY A 64 -15.39 -18.16 -19.52
N ALA A 65 -15.54 -18.60 -18.26
CA ALA A 65 -15.46 -17.70 -17.11
C ALA A 65 -14.05 -17.16 -16.91
N ILE A 66 -13.03 -18.01 -17.05
CA ILE A 66 -11.61 -17.59 -16.97
C ILE A 66 -11.29 -16.57 -18.07
N ALA A 67 -11.73 -16.81 -19.30
CA ALA A 67 -11.53 -15.89 -20.42
C ALA A 67 -12.23 -14.53 -20.18
N LEU A 68 -13.48 -14.54 -19.72
CA LEU A 68 -14.23 -13.33 -19.40
C LEU A 68 -13.55 -12.52 -18.28
N TYR A 69 -13.15 -13.19 -17.19
CA TYR A 69 -12.45 -12.54 -16.10
C TYR A 69 -11.10 -11.97 -16.56
N THR A 70 -10.36 -12.70 -17.41
CA THR A 70 -9.11 -12.21 -18.00
C THR A 70 -9.36 -10.93 -18.81
N MET A 71 -10.44 -10.85 -19.59
CA MET A 71 -10.79 -9.61 -20.31
C MET A 71 -11.11 -8.45 -19.36
N ILE A 72 -11.87 -8.70 -18.29
CA ILE A 72 -12.20 -7.69 -17.26
C ILE A 72 -10.92 -7.20 -16.56
N HIS A 73 -10.06 -8.12 -16.14
CA HIS A 73 -8.77 -7.85 -15.51
C HIS A 73 -7.88 -6.96 -16.38
N TYR A 74 -7.66 -7.35 -17.64
CA TYR A 74 -6.87 -6.54 -18.58
C TYR A 74 -7.54 -5.18 -18.87
N GLY A 75 -8.87 -5.13 -18.97
CA GLY A 75 -9.61 -3.88 -19.13
C GLY A 75 -9.41 -2.92 -17.95
N ALA A 76 -9.50 -3.41 -16.71
CA ALA A 76 -9.28 -2.64 -15.51
C ALA A 76 -7.85 -2.09 -15.44
N PHE A 77 -6.85 -2.93 -15.72
CA PHE A 77 -5.45 -2.51 -15.74
C PHE A 77 -5.11 -1.53 -16.86
N VAL A 78 -5.69 -1.70 -18.06
CA VAL A 78 -5.60 -0.72 -19.14
C VAL A 78 -6.16 0.64 -18.71
N PHE A 79 -7.33 0.64 -18.07
CA PHE A 79 -7.92 1.85 -17.53
C PHE A 79 -6.98 2.52 -16.50
N VAL A 80 -6.46 1.76 -15.54
CA VAL A 80 -5.49 2.25 -14.55
C VAL A 80 -4.24 2.82 -15.22
N GLY A 81 -3.67 2.12 -16.20
CA GLY A 81 -2.47 2.56 -16.92
C GLY A 81 -2.68 3.88 -17.67
N VAL A 82 -3.81 4.03 -18.36
CA VAL A 82 -4.20 5.28 -19.04
C VAL A 82 -4.43 6.40 -18.01
N LEU A 83 -5.19 6.12 -16.95
CA LEU A 83 -5.50 7.08 -15.89
C LEU A 83 -4.22 7.60 -15.22
N VAL A 84 -3.33 6.72 -14.82
CA VAL A 84 -2.07 7.08 -14.16
C VAL A 84 -1.15 7.85 -15.12
N SER A 85 -1.04 7.43 -16.37
CA SER A 85 -0.25 8.16 -17.37
C SER A 85 -0.78 9.58 -17.59
N TRP A 86 -2.11 9.74 -17.63
CA TRP A 86 -2.77 11.04 -17.71
C TRP A 86 -2.55 11.89 -16.45
N LEU A 87 -2.72 11.31 -15.25
CA LEU A 87 -2.52 12.00 -13.98
C LEU A 87 -1.09 12.51 -13.83
N LEU A 88 -0.08 11.67 -14.07
CA LEU A 88 1.34 12.05 -13.99
C LEU A 88 1.65 13.25 -14.87
N ARG A 89 1.04 13.33 -16.06
CA ARG A 89 1.17 14.49 -16.95
C ARG A 89 0.51 15.73 -16.35
N GLN A 90 -0.67 15.59 -15.76
CA GLN A 90 -1.43 16.68 -15.15
C GLN A 90 -0.69 17.30 -13.96
N ILE A 91 -0.12 16.46 -13.08
CA ILE A 91 0.64 16.89 -11.90
C ILE A 91 2.14 17.08 -12.18
N ARG A 92 2.54 17.04 -13.46
CA ARG A 92 3.92 17.21 -13.96
C ARG A 92 4.95 16.41 -13.16
N THR A 93 4.59 15.19 -12.76
CA THR A 93 5.42 14.33 -11.92
C THR A 93 6.07 13.25 -12.77
N ALA A 94 7.37 13.05 -12.57
CA ALA A 94 8.09 11.99 -13.24
C ALA A 94 7.64 10.61 -12.71
N PRO A 95 7.33 9.63 -13.58
CA PRO A 95 7.11 8.25 -13.15
C PRO A 95 8.35 7.74 -12.41
N SER A 96 8.15 7.07 -11.28
CA SER A 96 9.24 6.54 -10.45
C SER A 96 8.82 5.20 -9.84
N MET A 97 9.78 4.33 -9.51
CA MET A 97 9.46 3.06 -8.86
C MET A 97 8.74 3.26 -7.50
N LEU A 98 9.02 4.36 -6.79
CA LEU A 98 8.29 4.74 -5.57
C LEU A 98 6.80 4.94 -5.86
N LEU A 99 6.45 5.65 -6.94
CA LEU A 99 5.05 5.80 -7.36
C LEU A 99 4.44 4.47 -7.80
N GLY A 100 5.24 3.54 -8.34
CA GLY A 100 4.80 2.18 -8.63
C GLY A 100 4.45 1.38 -7.38
N PHE A 101 5.24 1.53 -6.31
CA PHE A 101 4.94 0.97 -5.01
C PHE A 101 3.64 1.55 -4.42
N VAL A 102 3.46 2.87 -4.44
CA VAL A 102 2.21 3.52 -4.00
C VAL A 102 1.01 3.02 -4.81
N LEU A 103 1.16 2.96 -6.13
CA LEU A 103 0.10 2.48 -7.02
C LEU A 103 -0.28 1.03 -6.69
N GLY A 104 0.70 0.14 -6.53
CA GLY A 104 0.43 -1.25 -6.18
C GLY A 104 -0.27 -1.40 -4.83
N PHE A 105 0.13 -0.62 -3.84
CA PHE A 105 -0.53 -0.59 -2.54
C PHE A 105 -1.99 -0.10 -2.65
N LEU A 106 -2.21 1.00 -3.37
CA LEU A 106 -3.56 1.51 -3.64
C LEU A 106 -4.43 0.50 -4.40
N MET A 107 -3.85 -0.22 -5.36
CA MET A 107 -4.55 -1.27 -6.10
C MET A 107 -4.95 -2.44 -5.20
N PHE A 108 -4.11 -2.83 -4.24
CA PHE A 108 -4.48 -3.82 -3.23
C PHE A 108 -5.73 -3.37 -2.45
N ASP A 109 -5.74 -2.14 -1.91
CA ASP A 109 -6.87 -1.63 -1.13
C ASP A 109 -8.14 -1.57 -1.96
N VAL A 110 -8.03 -1.09 -3.21
CA VAL A 110 -9.17 -1.05 -4.14
C VAL A 110 -9.70 -2.45 -4.38
N VAL A 111 -8.84 -3.44 -4.64
CA VAL A 111 -9.26 -4.84 -4.84
C VAL A 111 -9.94 -5.39 -3.59
N PHE A 112 -9.37 -5.16 -2.41
CA PHE A 112 -9.93 -5.65 -1.15
C PHE A 112 -11.30 -5.06 -0.84
N TYR A 113 -11.38 -3.73 -0.73
CA TYR A 113 -12.61 -3.05 -0.34
C TYR A 113 -13.69 -3.13 -1.42
N THR A 114 -13.32 -3.05 -2.70
CA THR A 114 -14.29 -3.20 -3.79
C THR A 114 -14.78 -4.64 -3.89
N GLY A 115 -13.89 -5.64 -3.73
CA GLY A 115 -14.30 -7.04 -3.69
C GLY A 115 -15.34 -7.29 -2.59
N VAL A 116 -15.03 -6.93 -1.36
CA VAL A 116 -15.95 -7.12 -0.23
C VAL A 116 -17.25 -6.34 -0.41
N SER A 117 -17.20 -5.08 -0.84
CA SER A 117 -18.41 -4.24 -0.94
C SER A 117 -19.30 -4.54 -2.16
N VAL A 118 -18.72 -5.00 -3.28
CA VAL A 118 -19.46 -5.23 -4.53
C VAL A 118 -19.88 -6.68 -4.68
N THR A 119 -18.98 -7.63 -4.41
CA THR A 119 -19.26 -9.05 -4.60
C THR A 119 -19.59 -9.78 -3.30
N GLY A 120 -19.34 -9.16 -2.14
CA GLY A 120 -19.44 -9.82 -0.84
C GLY A 120 -18.30 -10.81 -0.57
N VAL A 121 -17.35 -10.97 -1.52
CA VAL A 121 -16.28 -11.96 -1.43
C VAL A 121 -15.02 -11.32 -0.89
N ASN A 122 -14.46 -11.93 0.16
CA ASN A 122 -13.19 -11.53 0.73
C ASN A 122 -12.02 -12.19 -0.01
N VAL A 123 -11.66 -11.61 -1.16
CA VAL A 123 -10.57 -12.10 -2.03
C VAL A 123 -9.25 -12.27 -1.27
N VAL A 124 -8.97 -11.34 -0.35
CA VAL A 124 -7.72 -11.30 0.41
C VAL A 124 -7.65 -12.43 1.42
N ALA A 125 -8.76 -12.75 2.09
CA ALA A 125 -8.83 -13.91 2.98
C ALA A 125 -8.70 -15.23 2.21
N GLU A 126 -9.33 -15.33 1.04
CA GLU A 126 -9.38 -16.59 0.27
C GLU A 126 -8.09 -16.92 -0.47
N LEU A 127 -7.41 -15.91 -1.02
CA LEU A 127 -6.18 -16.10 -1.78
C LEU A 127 -4.90 -15.93 -0.94
N GLY A 128 -5.03 -15.34 0.24
CA GLY A 128 -3.89 -14.96 1.08
C GLY A 128 -3.49 -13.49 0.86
N TRP A 129 -3.47 -12.72 1.95
CA TRP A 129 -3.11 -11.30 1.89
C TRP A 129 -1.68 -11.04 1.40
N PRO A 130 -0.65 -11.85 1.73
CA PRO A 130 0.70 -11.60 1.23
C PRO A 130 0.78 -11.72 -0.30
N GLU A 131 0.11 -12.72 -0.87
CA GLU A 131 0.11 -13.00 -2.30
C GLU A 131 -0.59 -11.88 -3.08
N VAL A 132 -1.74 -11.42 -2.60
CA VAL A 132 -2.48 -10.32 -3.24
C VAL A 132 -1.70 -9.01 -3.13
N LEU A 133 -1.11 -8.71 -1.97
CA LEU A 133 -0.31 -7.49 -1.77
C LEU A 133 0.94 -7.49 -2.64
N ALA A 134 1.71 -8.59 -2.61
CA ALA A 134 2.93 -8.72 -3.40
C ALA A 134 2.66 -8.60 -4.90
N GLY A 135 1.62 -9.29 -5.40
CA GLY A 135 1.23 -9.22 -6.79
C GLY A 135 0.90 -7.79 -7.24
N ASN A 136 0.10 -7.06 -6.46
CA ASN A 136 -0.26 -5.68 -6.80
C ASN A 136 0.94 -4.72 -6.74
N ILE A 137 1.84 -4.87 -5.75
CA ILE A 137 3.10 -4.11 -5.68
C ILE A 137 3.97 -4.37 -6.91
N LEU A 138 4.15 -5.63 -7.30
CA LEU A 138 4.92 -5.99 -8.49
C LEU A 138 4.31 -5.39 -9.75
N ALA A 139 2.99 -5.50 -9.90
CA ALA A 139 2.28 -4.94 -11.04
C ALA A 139 2.41 -3.41 -11.12
N GLY A 140 2.26 -2.71 -10.00
CA GLY A 140 2.44 -1.26 -9.90
C GLY A 140 3.88 -0.82 -10.23
N ILE A 141 4.88 -1.52 -9.69
CA ILE A 141 6.31 -1.26 -9.98
C ILE A 141 6.62 -1.47 -11.47
N CYS A 142 6.15 -2.56 -12.07
CA CYS A 142 6.41 -2.84 -13.49
C CYS A 142 5.67 -1.87 -14.43
N LEU A 143 4.41 -1.54 -14.12
CA LEU A 143 3.63 -0.54 -14.84
C LEU A 143 4.35 0.81 -14.82
N MET A 144 4.74 1.27 -13.63
CA MET A 144 5.42 2.56 -13.47
C MET A 144 6.84 2.54 -14.03
N GLY A 145 7.54 1.40 -13.93
CA GLY A 145 8.84 1.16 -14.53
C GLY A 145 8.79 1.28 -16.06
N PHE A 146 7.75 0.76 -16.71
CA PHE A 146 7.56 0.96 -18.14
C PHE A 146 7.30 2.42 -18.51
N LEU A 147 6.40 3.11 -17.78
CA LEU A 147 6.15 4.55 -17.99
C LEU A 147 7.42 5.37 -17.77
N HIS A 148 8.27 4.94 -16.84
CA HIS A 148 9.55 5.52 -16.56
C HIS A 148 10.55 5.34 -17.72
N LEU A 149 10.74 4.11 -18.19
CA LEU A 149 11.65 3.78 -19.29
C LEU A 149 11.24 4.42 -20.63
N THR A 150 9.94 4.60 -20.84
CA THR A 150 9.39 5.22 -22.06
C THR A 150 9.13 6.72 -21.90
N GLY A 151 9.33 7.26 -20.71
CA GLY A 151 9.25 8.67 -20.36
C GLY A 151 10.57 9.42 -20.62
N ALA A 152 10.55 10.74 -20.45
CA ALA A 152 11.68 11.64 -20.73
C ALA A 152 12.43 12.09 -19.46
N THR A 153 12.52 11.24 -18.42
CA THR A 153 13.14 11.63 -17.14
C THR A 153 14.17 10.60 -16.67
N PRO A 154 15.33 11.02 -16.15
CA PRO A 154 16.41 10.11 -15.76
C PRO A 154 16.03 9.19 -14.57
N PRO A 155 16.58 7.97 -14.53
CA PRO A 155 16.20 6.95 -13.56
C PRO A 155 16.59 7.24 -12.14
N ILE A 156 15.64 7.02 -11.23
CA ILE A 156 15.93 6.75 -9.82
C ILE A 156 15.69 5.28 -9.59
N THR A 157 16.79 4.58 -9.34
CA THR A 157 16.76 3.16 -9.03
C THR A 157 16.67 3.01 -7.52
N TRP A 158 15.69 2.26 -7.02
CA TRP A 158 15.46 2.06 -5.58
C TRP A 158 16.70 1.56 -4.80
N TRP A 159 17.62 0.86 -5.48
CA TRP A 159 18.91 0.47 -4.92
C TRP A 159 19.80 1.66 -4.53
N GLN A 160 19.71 2.79 -5.24
CA GLN A 160 20.43 4.01 -4.91
C GLN A 160 19.83 4.71 -3.68
N VAL A 161 18.50 4.60 -3.51
CA VAL A 161 17.78 5.12 -2.35
C VAL A 161 18.11 4.31 -1.10
N LEU A 162 18.12 2.97 -1.19
CA LEU A 162 18.53 2.09 -0.08
C LEU A 162 20.04 2.12 0.18
N ALA A 163 20.86 2.38 -0.84
CA ALA A 163 22.30 2.55 -0.63
C ALA A 163 22.62 3.83 0.17
N ASP A 164 21.69 4.78 0.22
CA ASP A 164 21.83 5.99 1.02
C ASP A 164 21.65 5.68 2.51
N HIS A 165 22.77 5.66 3.24
CA HIS A 165 22.79 5.43 4.67
C HIS A 165 22.02 6.49 5.46
N VAL A 166 21.85 7.71 4.93
CA VAL A 166 21.06 8.75 5.58
C VAL A 166 19.59 8.38 5.54
N ILE A 167 19.07 7.94 4.39
CA ILE A 167 17.68 7.55 4.23
C ILE A 167 17.32 6.39 5.17
N ILE A 168 18.15 5.34 5.23
CA ILE A 168 17.94 4.21 6.14
C ILE A 168 17.99 4.66 7.59
N ARG A 169 19.02 5.41 7.99
CA ARG A 169 19.20 5.83 9.40
C ARG A 169 18.07 6.73 9.86
N GLU A 170 17.74 7.77 9.09
CA GLU A 170 16.66 8.70 9.44
C GLU A 170 15.30 8.01 9.39
N GLY A 171 15.14 7.07 8.47
CA GLY A 171 13.96 6.23 8.38
C GLY A 171 13.77 5.33 9.61
N ILE A 172 14.80 4.60 10.03
CA ILE A 172 14.73 3.78 11.25
C ILE A 172 14.43 4.66 12.47
N LEU A 173 15.10 5.81 12.61
CA LEU A 173 14.85 6.73 13.73
C LEU A 173 13.42 7.29 13.71
N ALA A 174 12.92 7.72 12.56
CA ALA A 174 11.54 8.14 12.41
C ALA A 174 10.59 7.00 12.79
N GLY A 175 10.82 5.80 12.28
CA GLY A 175 10.06 4.60 12.61
C GLY A 175 10.02 4.34 14.12
N LEU A 176 11.17 4.38 14.80
CA LEU A 176 11.25 4.21 16.25
C LEU A 176 10.47 5.29 17.03
N VAL A 177 10.49 6.54 16.56
CA VAL A 177 9.67 7.63 17.13
C VAL A 177 8.18 7.31 17.00
N GLY A 178 7.73 6.87 15.83
CA GLY A 178 6.36 6.44 15.61
C GLY A 178 5.98 5.23 16.48
N ALA A 179 6.82 4.20 16.51
CA ALA A 179 6.61 2.99 17.27
C ALA A 179 6.45 3.28 18.76
N ALA A 180 7.34 4.11 19.31
CA ALA A 180 7.29 4.55 20.70
C ALA A 180 6.04 5.39 21.00
N THR A 181 5.65 6.28 20.07
CA THR A 181 4.44 7.10 20.20
C THR A 181 3.19 6.22 20.35
N VAL A 182 3.02 5.24 19.45
CA VAL A 182 1.89 4.31 19.49
C VAL A 182 1.94 3.43 20.74
N ALA A 183 3.12 2.91 21.09
CA ALA A 183 3.29 2.05 22.26
C ALA A 183 2.91 2.79 23.56
N VAL A 184 3.35 4.05 23.72
CA VAL A 184 2.98 4.88 24.87
C VAL A 184 1.48 5.17 24.89
N TRP A 185 0.90 5.53 23.74
CA TRP A 185 -0.54 5.79 23.64
C TRP A 185 -1.38 4.59 24.10
N PHE A 186 -1.12 3.40 23.55
CA PHE A 186 -1.87 2.19 23.93
C PHE A 186 -1.54 1.72 25.34
N PHE A 187 -0.31 1.88 25.82
CA PHE A 187 0.02 1.58 27.21
C PHE A 187 -0.80 2.43 28.19
N LEU A 188 -0.91 3.75 27.94
CA LEU A 188 -1.73 4.63 28.77
C LEU A 188 -3.21 4.24 28.71
N PHE A 189 -3.71 3.96 27.52
CA PHE A 189 -5.09 3.53 27.28
C PHE A 189 -5.46 2.22 28.00
N ASP A 190 -4.53 1.27 27.99
CA ASP A 190 -4.61 -0.03 28.67
C ASP A 190 -4.59 0.13 30.20
N VAL A 191 -3.68 0.96 30.71
CA VAL A 191 -3.57 1.27 32.14
C VAL A 191 -4.83 1.94 32.68
N ILE A 192 -5.42 2.89 31.93
CA ILE A 192 -6.68 3.56 32.31
C ILE A 192 -7.84 2.56 32.44
N ARG A 193 -7.81 1.44 31.70
CA ARG A 193 -8.79 0.34 31.81
C ARG A 193 -8.44 -0.71 32.86
N GLY A 194 -7.32 -0.55 33.57
CA GLY A 194 -6.85 -1.53 34.54
C GLY A 194 -6.29 -2.80 33.93
N GLN A 195 -5.92 -2.79 32.65
CA GLN A 195 -5.36 -3.95 31.95
C GLN A 195 -4.05 -3.61 31.22
N PRO A 196 -2.93 -3.37 31.94
CA PRO A 196 -1.66 -3.02 31.32
C PRO A 196 -1.22 -4.04 30.27
N PHE A 197 -0.73 -3.55 29.12
CA PHE A 197 -0.27 -4.37 27.98
C PHE A 197 -1.35 -5.24 27.32
N PHE A 198 -2.63 -4.99 27.58
CA PHE A 198 -3.72 -5.69 26.93
C PHE A 198 -3.64 -5.59 25.41
N THR A 199 -3.50 -4.38 24.86
CA THR A 199 -3.47 -4.15 23.41
C THR A 199 -2.36 -4.94 22.70
N PRO A 200 -1.07 -4.81 23.07
CA PRO A 200 -0.01 -5.60 22.42
C PRO A 200 -0.13 -7.10 22.71
N GLY A 201 -0.66 -7.51 23.88
CA GLY A 201 -0.91 -8.91 24.20
C GLY A 201 -2.02 -9.53 23.33
N ALA A 202 -3.09 -8.78 23.09
CA ALA A 202 -4.21 -9.22 22.26
C ALA A 202 -3.84 -9.27 20.77
N LEU A 203 -3.11 -8.27 20.27
CA LEU A 203 -2.59 -8.29 18.90
C LEU A 203 -1.57 -9.41 18.70
N GLY A 204 -0.69 -9.68 19.68
CA GLY A 204 0.20 -10.83 19.66
C GLY A 204 -0.53 -12.17 19.71
N SER A 205 -1.60 -12.26 20.51
CA SER A 205 -2.47 -13.43 20.59
C SER A 205 -3.16 -13.71 19.24
N ALA A 206 -3.71 -12.68 18.61
CA ALA A 206 -4.30 -12.78 17.28
C ALA A 206 -3.27 -13.22 16.24
N LEU A 207 -2.10 -12.56 16.21
CA LEU A 207 -1.09 -12.77 15.19
C LEU A 207 -0.36 -14.13 15.29
N PHE A 208 -0.01 -14.57 16.50
CA PHE A 208 0.83 -15.76 16.69
C PHE A 208 0.07 -17.00 17.14
N LEU A 209 -1.08 -16.81 17.80
CA LEU A 209 -1.87 -17.91 18.35
C LEU A 209 -3.20 -18.10 17.61
N GLY A 210 -3.55 -17.19 16.68
CA GLY A 210 -4.80 -17.25 15.94
C GLY A 210 -6.05 -17.03 16.81
N ILE A 211 -5.88 -16.38 17.97
CA ILE A 211 -6.99 -16.10 18.88
C ILE A 211 -7.92 -15.06 18.25
N GLN A 212 -9.22 -15.36 18.24
CA GLN A 212 -10.27 -14.49 17.68
C GLN A 212 -11.31 -14.05 18.71
N ASP A 213 -11.19 -14.48 19.97
CA ASP A 213 -12.10 -14.11 21.07
C ASP A 213 -11.33 -13.37 22.17
N MET A 214 -11.98 -12.36 22.76
CA MET A 214 -11.48 -11.61 23.91
C MET A 214 -11.25 -12.49 25.14
N ALA A 215 -12.06 -13.53 25.33
CA ALA A 215 -11.97 -14.42 26.48
C ALA A 215 -10.67 -15.23 26.51
N ASP A 216 -10.09 -15.48 25.33
CA ASP A 216 -8.90 -16.32 25.16
C ASP A 216 -7.60 -15.51 25.06
N VAL A 217 -7.68 -14.17 25.10
CA VAL A 217 -6.52 -13.28 24.97
C VAL A 217 -5.47 -13.59 26.05
N ASN A 218 -4.24 -13.81 25.60
CA ASN A 218 -3.08 -14.02 26.44
C ASN A 218 -2.18 -12.79 26.44
N THR A 219 -2.06 -12.12 27.59
CA THR A 219 -1.19 -10.94 27.79
C THR A 219 0.19 -11.30 28.36
N GLY A 220 0.61 -12.55 28.21
CA GLY A 220 1.91 -13.04 28.65
C GLY A 220 3.07 -12.39 27.91
N ALA A 221 4.27 -12.50 28.49
CA ALA A 221 5.47 -11.86 27.96
C ALA A 221 5.76 -12.26 26.49
N ALA A 222 5.47 -13.50 26.11
CA ALA A 222 5.72 -13.99 24.75
C ALA A 222 4.87 -13.26 23.69
N THR A 223 3.57 -13.07 23.93
CA THR A 223 2.67 -12.39 22.97
C THR A 223 2.97 -10.90 22.92
N VAL A 224 3.16 -10.26 24.08
CA VAL A 224 3.49 -8.83 24.18
C VAL A 224 4.83 -8.51 23.50
N LEU A 225 5.90 -9.24 23.83
CA LEU A 225 7.22 -9.00 23.24
C LEU A 225 7.27 -9.40 21.77
N GLY A 226 6.64 -10.52 21.39
CA GLY A 226 6.54 -10.94 20.00
C GLY A 226 5.86 -9.88 19.13
N TYR A 227 4.74 -9.33 19.62
CA TYR A 227 4.04 -8.27 18.90
C TYR A 227 4.85 -6.98 18.90
N SER A 228 5.54 -6.65 19.99
CA SER A 228 6.40 -5.46 20.07
C SER A 228 7.53 -5.49 19.03
N VAL A 229 8.13 -6.66 18.77
CA VAL A 229 9.12 -6.83 17.71
C VAL A 229 8.49 -6.58 16.34
N PHE A 230 7.36 -7.23 16.05
CA PHE A 230 6.62 -7.04 14.79
C PHE A 230 6.26 -5.57 14.57
N HIS A 231 5.72 -4.90 15.59
CA HIS A 231 5.36 -3.48 15.60
C HIS A 231 6.55 -2.58 15.30
N VAL A 232 7.68 -2.77 16.01
CA VAL A 232 8.89 -1.98 15.78
C VAL A 232 9.46 -2.21 14.37
N SER A 233 9.46 -3.46 13.88
CA SER A 233 9.90 -3.77 12.52
C SER A 233 9.02 -3.12 11.46
N ALA A 234 7.70 -3.17 11.62
CA ALA A 234 6.75 -2.53 10.71
C ALA A 234 6.96 -1.00 10.68
N PHE A 235 7.09 -0.38 11.85
CA PHE A 235 7.36 1.06 11.94
C PHE A 235 8.72 1.46 11.38
N ALA A 236 9.77 0.66 11.58
CA ALA A 236 11.08 0.91 10.98
C ALA A 236 11.01 0.88 9.45
N LEU A 237 10.31 -0.09 8.87
CA LEU A 237 10.09 -0.16 7.42
C LEU A 237 9.30 1.05 6.92
N THR A 238 8.19 1.40 7.57
CA THR A 238 7.39 2.59 7.24
C THR A 238 8.22 3.87 7.33
N GLY A 239 9.07 3.99 8.34
CA GLY A 239 9.97 5.13 8.49
C GLY A 239 11.00 5.24 7.37
N ILE A 240 11.61 4.12 6.93
CA ILE A 240 12.51 4.08 5.76
C ILE A 240 11.79 4.55 4.50
N ILE A 241 10.57 4.07 4.28
CA ILE A 241 9.77 4.48 3.14
C ILE A 241 9.46 5.98 3.22
N ALA A 242 8.98 6.48 4.36
CA ALA A 242 8.70 7.90 4.56
C ALA A 242 9.93 8.80 4.35
N SER A 243 11.09 8.38 4.87
CA SER A 243 12.38 9.06 4.68
C SER A 243 12.78 9.16 3.20
N ALA A 244 12.58 8.07 2.44
CA ALA A 244 12.82 8.04 1.00
C ALA A 244 11.91 9.03 0.25
N PHE A 245 10.62 9.09 0.61
CA PHE A 245 9.68 10.05 0.03
C PHE A 245 10.06 11.49 0.35
N VAL A 246 10.41 11.79 1.60
CA VAL A 246 10.80 13.14 2.03
C VAL A 246 12.05 13.61 1.30
N THR A 247 13.09 12.77 1.24
CA THR A 247 14.34 13.09 0.54
C THR A 247 14.12 13.32 -0.95
N GLU A 248 13.22 12.56 -1.57
CA GLU A 248 12.92 12.74 -2.98
C GLU A 248 11.98 13.93 -3.23
N ALA A 249 11.10 14.25 -2.28
CA ALA A 249 10.24 15.42 -2.32
C ALA A 249 11.02 16.74 -2.30
N GLU A 250 12.22 16.78 -1.69
CA GLU A 250 13.11 17.96 -1.77
C GLU A 250 13.50 18.32 -3.20
N LYS A 251 13.57 17.32 -4.10
CA LYS A 251 13.89 17.51 -5.51
C LYS A 251 12.64 17.65 -6.36
N ARG A 252 11.54 17.01 -5.94
CA ARG A 252 10.29 16.87 -6.68
C ARG A 252 9.10 17.06 -5.75
N PRO A 253 8.69 18.31 -5.48
CA PRO A 253 7.67 18.63 -4.48
C PRO A 253 6.33 17.88 -4.61
N PRO A 254 5.83 17.56 -5.83
CA PRO A 254 4.61 16.78 -5.97
C PRO A 254 4.64 15.39 -5.30
N LEU A 255 5.81 14.83 -4.99
CA LEU A 255 5.92 13.55 -4.28
C LEU A 255 5.46 13.61 -2.83
N VAL A 256 5.28 14.81 -2.25
CA VAL A 256 4.57 14.96 -0.97
C VAL A 256 3.14 14.42 -1.08
N LEU A 257 2.45 14.66 -2.20
CA LEU A 257 1.11 14.11 -2.44
C LEU A 257 1.14 12.58 -2.52
N ALA A 258 2.18 12.02 -3.13
CA ALA A 258 2.36 10.57 -3.18
C ALA A 258 2.63 9.96 -1.80
N ALA A 259 3.38 10.65 -0.94
CA ALA A 259 3.61 10.23 0.44
C ALA A 259 2.30 10.27 1.26
N VAL A 260 1.48 11.31 1.08
CA VAL A 260 0.15 11.40 1.71
C VAL A 260 -0.77 10.30 1.20
N LEU A 261 -0.81 10.06 -0.12
CA LEU A 261 -1.62 8.99 -0.70
C LEU A 261 -1.18 7.61 -0.19
N LEU A 262 0.12 7.37 -0.09
CA LEU A 262 0.66 6.14 0.48
C LEU A 262 0.26 5.99 1.94
N PHE A 263 0.32 7.07 2.73
CA PHE A 263 -0.14 7.05 4.11
C PHE A 263 -1.62 6.68 4.22
N VAL A 264 -2.49 7.32 3.43
CA VAL A 264 -3.93 7.02 3.42
C VAL A 264 -4.20 5.58 2.99
N ALA A 265 -3.49 5.10 1.96
CA ALA A 265 -3.59 3.72 1.52
C ALA A 265 -3.13 2.77 2.63
N PHE A 266 -1.96 3.02 3.24
CA PHE A 266 -1.46 2.23 4.37
C PHE A 266 -2.44 2.15 5.54
N GLU A 267 -3.09 3.26 5.91
CA GLU A 267 -4.13 3.26 6.94
C GLU A 267 -5.32 2.38 6.55
N ALA A 268 -5.76 2.45 5.29
CA ALA A 268 -6.81 1.58 4.77
C ALA A 268 -6.40 0.10 4.83
N PHE A 269 -5.21 -0.24 4.33
CA PHE A 269 -4.65 -1.59 4.46
C PHE A 269 -4.60 -2.06 5.91
N PHE A 270 -4.11 -1.22 6.83
CA PHE A 270 -3.97 -1.59 8.24
C PHE A 270 -5.32 -1.86 8.88
N MET A 271 -6.32 -1.02 8.58
CA MET A 271 -7.71 -1.25 9.02
C MET A 271 -8.30 -2.53 8.43
N GLY A 272 -8.06 -2.79 7.14
CA GLY A 272 -8.46 -4.04 6.49
C GLY A 272 -7.78 -5.26 7.10
N PHE A 273 -6.47 -5.17 7.38
CA PHE A 273 -5.70 -6.21 8.03
C PHE A 273 -6.22 -6.51 9.43
N LEU A 274 -6.48 -5.49 10.25
CA LEU A 274 -7.10 -5.67 11.56
C LEU A 274 -8.49 -6.31 11.46
N ALA A 275 -9.31 -5.92 10.48
CA ALA A 275 -10.61 -6.55 10.25
C ALA A 275 -10.48 -8.04 9.86
N LEU A 276 -9.37 -8.44 9.23
CA LEU A 276 -9.11 -9.83 8.86
C LEU A 276 -8.63 -10.69 10.03
N ILE A 277 -7.67 -10.18 10.80
CA ILE A 277 -6.95 -11.02 11.79
C ILE A 277 -7.38 -10.75 13.23
N ALA A 278 -8.03 -9.63 13.49
CA ALA A 278 -8.33 -9.17 14.84
C ALA A 278 -9.64 -8.34 14.90
N GLU A 279 -10.68 -8.77 14.19
CA GLU A 279 -11.97 -8.07 14.12
C GLU A 279 -12.53 -7.77 15.53
N PHE A 280 -12.39 -8.73 16.45
CA PHE A 280 -12.81 -8.60 17.85
C PHE A 280 -12.17 -7.39 18.58
N LEU A 281 -10.99 -6.96 18.14
CA LEU A 281 -10.31 -5.77 18.68
C LEU A 281 -10.92 -4.46 18.21
N LEU A 282 -11.62 -4.43 17.07
CA LEU A 282 -12.28 -3.20 16.60
C LEU A 282 -13.42 -2.77 17.54
N GLY A 283 -14.12 -3.75 18.12
CA GLY A 283 -15.11 -3.53 19.18
C GLY A 283 -14.45 -3.18 20.52
N ALA A 284 -13.40 -3.90 20.90
CA ALA A 284 -12.76 -3.76 22.21
C ALA A 284 -11.91 -2.49 22.37
N LEU A 285 -11.06 -2.19 21.38
CA LEU A 285 -10.18 -1.03 21.41
C LEU A 285 -10.89 0.24 20.99
N ALA A 286 -12.12 0.17 20.46
CA ALA A 286 -12.82 1.26 19.80
C ALA A 286 -11.97 1.89 18.69
N TRP A 287 -12.40 1.77 17.43
CA TRP A 287 -11.66 2.21 16.24
C TRP A 287 -11.02 3.63 16.33
N TRP A 288 -11.62 4.56 17.06
CA TRP A 288 -11.11 5.92 17.23
C TRP A 288 -9.75 5.97 17.96
N THR A 289 -9.43 4.98 18.77
CA THR A 289 -8.19 4.93 19.57
C THR A 289 -7.02 4.53 18.70
N ILE A 290 -7.27 3.61 17.77
CA ILE A 290 -6.37 3.25 16.69
C ILE A 290 -6.10 4.47 15.82
N ALA A 291 -7.17 5.18 15.41
CA ALA A 291 -7.05 6.39 14.61
C ALA A 291 -6.22 7.48 15.32
N ILE A 292 -6.41 7.71 16.63
CA ILE A 292 -5.58 8.67 17.39
C ILE A 292 -4.13 8.19 17.48
N GLY A 293 -3.88 6.92 17.77
CA GLY A 293 -2.53 6.36 17.83
C GLY A 293 -1.77 6.57 16.53
N ASN A 294 -2.41 6.28 15.40
CA ASN A 294 -1.83 6.46 14.07
C ASN A 294 -1.63 7.94 13.72
N LEU A 295 -2.58 8.82 14.08
CA LEU A 295 -2.43 10.26 13.90
C LEU A 295 -1.23 10.79 14.71
N LEU A 296 -1.11 10.40 15.98
CA LEU A 296 0.02 10.80 16.83
C LEU A 296 1.35 10.33 16.25
N ALA A 297 1.41 9.09 15.77
CA ALA A 297 2.61 8.55 15.13
C ALA A 297 2.95 9.29 13.85
N THR A 298 1.96 9.59 13.01
CA THR A 298 2.14 10.34 11.77
C THR A 298 2.66 11.74 12.02
N VAL A 299 2.09 12.44 13.00
CA VAL A 299 2.53 13.78 13.40
C VAL A 299 3.95 13.73 13.98
N SER A 300 4.27 12.76 14.83
CA SER A 300 5.59 12.66 15.45
C SER A 300 6.69 12.29 14.46
N MET A 301 6.44 11.31 13.59
CA MET A 301 7.33 10.92 12.48
C MET A 301 7.49 12.05 11.47
N GLY A 302 6.37 12.66 11.05
CA GLY A 302 6.35 13.76 10.09
C GLY A 302 7.10 14.97 10.63
N TYR A 303 6.89 15.34 11.89
CA TYR A 303 7.65 16.40 12.55
C TYR A 303 9.15 16.08 12.65
N PHE A 304 9.51 14.85 13.01
CA PHE A 304 10.90 14.41 13.09
C PHE A 304 11.62 14.56 11.74
N LEU A 305 11.02 14.06 10.66
CA LEU A 305 11.58 14.19 9.31
C LEU A 305 11.58 15.66 8.86
N TRP A 306 10.47 16.37 9.05
CA TRP A 306 10.36 17.79 8.70
C TRP A 306 11.46 18.64 9.31
N ALA A 307 11.74 18.46 10.60
CA ALA A 307 12.78 19.18 11.31
C ALA A 307 14.20 18.91 10.79
N ARG A 308 14.39 17.79 10.09
CA ARG A 308 15.68 17.32 9.59
C ARG A 308 15.94 17.61 8.11
N HIS A 309 14.90 18.04 7.40
CA HIS A 309 14.90 18.35 5.97
C HIS A 309 14.60 19.84 5.72
N PRO A 310 15.49 20.79 6.06
CA PRO A 310 15.25 22.24 5.91
C PRO A 310 14.97 22.66 4.47
N ARG A 311 15.58 21.97 3.50
CA ARG A 311 15.38 22.21 2.07
C ARG A 311 13.94 21.92 1.63
N LEU A 312 13.30 20.89 2.19
CA LEU A 312 11.88 20.64 1.95
C LEU A 312 11.03 21.83 2.43
N GLN A 313 11.39 22.42 3.58
CA GLN A 313 10.67 23.55 4.15
C GLN A 313 10.76 24.80 3.26
N GLU A 314 11.94 25.08 2.73
CA GLU A 314 12.17 26.18 1.79
C GLU A 314 11.34 25.97 0.51
N VAL A 315 11.43 24.77 -0.08
CA VAL A 315 10.76 24.48 -1.35
C VAL A 315 9.23 24.54 -1.23
N LEU A 316 8.64 24.03 -0.14
CA LEU A 316 7.19 24.13 0.09
C LEU A 316 6.73 25.55 0.43
N ARG A 317 7.60 26.41 0.97
CA ARG A 317 7.29 27.83 1.18
C ARG A 317 7.32 28.61 -0.13
N GLU A 318 8.26 28.31 -1.01
CA GLU A 318 8.39 28.97 -2.32
C GLU A 318 7.33 28.52 -3.33
N ASN A 319 6.96 27.23 -3.29
CA ASN A 319 5.95 26.62 -4.14
C ASN A 319 4.90 25.93 -3.27
N PRO A 320 3.95 26.69 -2.67
CA PRO A 320 2.81 26.07 -2.02
C PRO A 320 2.10 25.16 -3.03
N LEU A 321 1.66 23.98 -2.59
CA LEU A 321 1.07 22.92 -3.42
C LEU A 321 -0.17 23.38 -4.23
N ASP A 322 -0.64 24.63 -4.04
CA ASP A 322 -1.77 25.24 -4.74
C ASP A 322 -1.42 25.94 -6.07
N ARG A 323 -0.13 26.15 -6.38
CA ARG A 323 0.27 26.84 -7.62
C ARG A 323 0.34 25.89 -8.81
N THR A 324 -0.84 25.45 -9.27
CA THR A 324 -1.01 24.99 -10.64
C THR A 324 -0.99 26.20 -11.58
N VAL A 325 0.17 26.50 -12.19
CA VAL A 325 0.27 27.39 -13.37
C VAL A 325 0.52 26.56 -14.62
#